data_AF-A0A957YHJ4-F1
#
_entry.id   AF-A0A957YHJ4-F1
#
_cell.length_a   1.000
_cell.length_b   1.000
_cell.length_c   1.000
_cell.angle_alpha   90.00
_cell.angle_beta   90.00
_cell.angle_gamma   90.00
#
_symmetry.space_group_name_H-M   'P 1'
#
loop_
_entity.id
_entity.type
_entity.pdbx_description
1 polymer ?
#
loop_
_entity_poly.entity_id
_entity_poly.type
_entity_poly.pdbx_seq_one_letter_code
_entity_poly.pdbx_strand_id
1 'polypeptide(L)'
;MSHTNNLISFLRHYGPIPAGDNMYDELIQSEIERHGIDPAIHITPARLQKIRKNFESSEPRNVILTGTAGDGKTYHCRRIWTDFGGDPEQWKMGKKIYSLTLPASKKNLTIVKDLSELTVSEKNDLLANLAIAVSGENKNDVYLVAANDGQLLASWRDWSDSQDQENHRIFKIVEDMLVDERTSDDALNLNLHNLSRLDASEHFQELVEQLVEHPQWSQCEGCDMLNEDGSTICPIRINRERLRNGGDESVFRKRLGELMKLARANRMHIPIRDLLLLGVNILLGDRQGKQILLTCRTAKNRAEKRDYRLTNPYANVFGSNLPER
;
A
#
# COMPACT_ATOMS: atom_id res chain seq x y z
N MET A 1 -7.90 -33.85 -11.95
CA MET A 1 -7.32 -32.89 -10.97
C MET A 1 -7.98 -31.54 -11.20
N SER A 2 -8.27 -30.76 -10.17
CA SER A 2 -8.84 -29.41 -10.38
C SER A 2 -7.76 -28.49 -10.93
N HIS A 3 -8.06 -27.78 -12.03
CA HIS A 3 -7.21 -26.71 -12.53
C HIS A 3 -6.90 -25.71 -11.41
N THR A 4 -5.65 -25.28 -11.29
CA THR A 4 -5.21 -24.26 -10.33
C THR A 4 -4.64 -23.05 -11.06
N ASN A 5 -4.71 -21.87 -10.44
CA ASN A 5 -4.09 -20.65 -10.95
C ASN A 5 -3.35 -19.98 -9.78
N ASN A 6 -2.07 -19.68 -9.96
CA ASN A 6 -1.22 -19.12 -8.92
C ASN A 6 -1.61 -17.68 -8.55
N LEU A 7 -2.09 -16.88 -9.50
CA LEU A 7 -2.64 -15.55 -9.24
C LEU A 7 -3.82 -15.64 -8.27
N ILE A 8 -4.73 -16.60 -8.47
CA ILE A 8 -5.88 -16.78 -7.56
C ILE A 8 -5.43 -17.17 -6.16
N SER A 9 -4.42 -18.05 -6.04
CA SER A 9 -3.86 -18.41 -4.74
C SER A 9 -3.20 -17.20 -4.05
N PHE A 10 -2.43 -16.42 -4.80
CA PHE A 10 -1.78 -15.20 -4.34
C PHE A 10 -2.80 -14.14 -3.87
N LEU A 11 -3.80 -13.82 -4.69
CA LEU A 11 -4.80 -12.81 -4.39
C LEU A 11 -5.56 -13.07 -3.08
N ARG A 12 -5.74 -14.35 -2.71
CA ARG A 12 -6.43 -14.70 -1.46
C ARG A 12 -5.71 -14.16 -0.22
N HIS A 13 -4.40 -13.89 -0.26
CA HIS A 13 -3.66 -13.27 0.84
C HIS A 13 -4.05 -11.81 1.10
N TYR A 14 -4.77 -11.17 0.17
CA TYR A 14 -5.30 -9.81 0.33
C TYR A 14 -6.74 -9.77 0.84
N GLY A 15 -7.40 -10.91 1.02
CA GLY A 15 -8.80 -10.93 1.47
C GLY A 15 -8.98 -10.87 2.99
N PRO A 16 -10.23 -10.89 3.48
CA PRO A 16 -10.58 -10.71 4.89
C PRO A 16 -10.27 -11.96 5.76
N ILE A 17 -9.00 -12.35 5.86
CA ILE A 17 -8.51 -13.51 6.63
C ILE A 17 -8.06 -13.02 8.03
N PRO A 18 -8.15 -13.83 9.12
CA PRO A 18 -7.71 -13.43 10.46
C PRO A 18 -6.31 -12.83 10.48
N ALA A 19 -6.18 -11.70 11.20
CA ALA A 19 -5.12 -10.69 11.09
C ALA A 19 -3.68 -11.10 11.44
N GLY A 20 -3.42 -12.35 11.85
CA GLY A 20 -2.09 -12.81 12.29
C GLY A 20 -1.07 -12.96 11.16
N ASP A 21 -1.55 -13.29 9.96
CA ASP A 21 -0.71 -13.63 8.80
C ASP A 21 -0.93 -12.67 7.61
N ASN A 22 -1.44 -11.46 7.83
CA ASN A 22 -1.79 -10.55 6.74
C ASN A 22 -0.89 -9.30 6.66
N MET A 23 -0.26 -9.14 5.49
CA MET A 23 0.19 -7.86 4.91
C MET A 23 1.28 -7.05 5.64
N TYR A 24 2.36 -7.72 6.03
CA TYR A 24 3.67 -7.06 6.06
C TYR A 24 4.27 -7.04 4.66
N ASP A 25 5.02 -5.99 4.33
CA ASP A 25 5.67 -5.84 3.02
C ASP A 25 6.58 -7.04 2.71
N GLU A 26 7.23 -7.60 3.74
CA GLU A 26 8.03 -8.81 3.67
C GLU A 26 7.21 -10.05 3.28
N LEU A 27 6.03 -10.22 3.88
CA LEU A 27 5.14 -11.34 3.58
C LEU A 27 4.61 -11.26 2.14
N ILE A 28 4.31 -10.05 1.65
CA ILE A 28 3.88 -9.84 0.27
C ILE A 28 5.02 -10.23 -0.70
N GLN A 29 6.27 -9.85 -0.41
CA GLN A 29 7.40 -10.25 -1.23
C GLN A 29 7.58 -11.77 -1.26
N SER A 30 7.51 -12.44 -0.10
CA SER A 30 7.63 -13.90 -0.05
C SER A 30 6.51 -14.61 -0.81
N GLU A 31 5.28 -14.07 -0.79
CA GLU A 31 4.15 -14.65 -1.52
C GLU A 31 4.20 -14.36 -3.02
N ILE A 32 4.73 -13.21 -3.46
CA ILE A 32 5.05 -12.92 -4.87
C ILE A 32 6.05 -13.96 -5.40
N GLU A 33 7.16 -14.19 -4.68
CA GLU A 33 8.18 -15.16 -5.06
C GLU A 33 7.62 -16.59 -5.08
N ARG A 34 6.92 -16.98 -4.01
CA ARG A 34 6.33 -18.32 -3.85
C ARG A 34 5.33 -18.66 -4.95
N HIS A 35 4.51 -17.70 -5.37
CA HIS A 35 3.51 -17.91 -6.42
C HIS A 35 4.01 -17.55 -7.82
N GLY A 36 5.24 -17.04 -7.95
CA GLY A 36 5.83 -16.62 -9.23
C GLY A 36 5.00 -15.55 -9.91
N ILE A 37 4.57 -14.52 -9.16
CA ILE A 37 3.71 -13.46 -9.68
C ILE A 37 4.53 -12.45 -10.49
N ASP A 38 4.22 -12.36 -11.78
CA ASP A 38 4.89 -11.47 -12.72
C ASP A 38 3.90 -10.89 -13.76
N PRO A 39 3.80 -9.55 -13.91
CA PRO A 39 4.40 -8.54 -13.04
C PRO A 39 3.72 -8.54 -11.66
N ALA A 40 4.48 -8.22 -10.60
CA ALA A 40 3.84 -8.03 -9.29
C ALA A 40 2.82 -6.89 -9.34
N ILE A 41 1.71 -7.09 -8.61
CA ILE A 41 0.64 -6.09 -8.48
C ILE A 41 1.20 -4.91 -7.67
N HIS A 42 1.29 -3.75 -8.31
CA HIS A 42 1.89 -2.55 -7.77
C HIS A 42 1.04 -1.33 -8.12
N ILE A 43 0.55 -0.62 -7.12
CA ILE A 43 0.16 0.77 -7.36
C ILE A 43 1.43 1.56 -7.58
N THR A 44 1.44 2.46 -8.56
CA THR A 44 2.48 3.48 -8.64
C THR A 44 2.37 4.32 -7.38
N PRO A 45 3.27 4.16 -6.39
CA PRO A 45 3.06 4.81 -5.12
C PRO A 45 3.18 6.30 -5.35
N ALA A 46 2.12 7.03 -5.04
CA ALA A 46 2.13 8.45 -5.28
C ALA A 46 3.30 9.09 -4.53
N ARG A 47 3.92 10.09 -5.16
CA ARG A 47 5.11 10.77 -4.65
C ARG A 47 6.41 9.94 -4.62
N LEU A 48 6.42 8.62 -4.88
CA LEU A 48 7.69 7.84 -4.90
C LEU A 48 8.72 8.45 -5.86
N GLN A 49 8.30 8.77 -7.09
CA GLN A 49 9.19 9.42 -8.07
C GLN A 49 9.67 10.80 -7.60
N LYS A 50 8.84 11.56 -6.87
CA LYS A 50 9.23 12.86 -6.31
C LYS A 50 10.28 12.68 -5.20
N ILE A 51 10.08 11.70 -4.32
CA ILE A 51 11.00 11.35 -3.23
C ILE A 51 12.32 10.85 -3.80
N ARG A 52 12.27 9.98 -4.80
CA ARG A 52 13.45 9.49 -5.51
C ARG A 52 14.24 10.66 -6.14
N LYS A 53 13.57 11.52 -6.91
CA LYS A 53 14.21 12.72 -7.50
C LYS A 53 14.84 13.64 -6.45
N ASN A 54 14.22 13.78 -5.27
CA ASN A 54 14.81 14.53 -4.17
C ASN A 54 16.15 13.94 -3.73
N PHE A 55 16.25 12.61 -3.56
CA PHE A 55 17.48 11.95 -3.14
C PHE A 55 18.52 11.75 -4.27
N GLU A 56 18.10 11.85 -5.53
CA GLU A 56 19.00 11.95 -6.69
C GLU A 56 19.65 13.34 -6.84
N SER A 57 19.10 14.36 -6.16
CA SER A 57 19.64 15.73 -6.17
C SER A 57 21.01 15.82 -5.50
N SER A 58 21.84 16.78 -5.94
CA SER A 58 23.07 17.18 -5.25
C SER A 58 22.78 17.82 -3.88
N GLU A 59 21.60 18.41 -3.72
CA GLU A 59 21.13 19.02 -2.47
C GLU A 59 19.77 18.41 -2.08
N PRO A 60 19.76 17.20 -1.52
CA PRO A 60 18.52 16.56 -1.11
C PRO A 60 17.99 17.24 0.17
N ARG A 61 16.67 17.36 0.27
CA ARG A 61 15.97 17.75 1.51
C ARG A 61 15.63 16.52 2.32
N ASN A 62 15.42 16.68 3.63
CA ASN A 62 14.86 15.63 4.47
C ASN A 62 13.43 15.31 4.03
N VAL A 63 13.00 14.07 4.23
CA VAL A 63 11.66 13.62 3.87
C VAL A 63 11.01 12.95 5.07
N ILE A 64 9.79 13.37 5.39
CA ILE A 64 8.91 12.67 6.33
C ILE A 64 7.70 12.16 5.57
N LEU A 65 7.46 10.85 5.66
CA LEU A 65 6.28 10.18 5.12
C LEU A 65 5.30 9.90 6.26
N THR A 66 4.13 10.51 6.18
CA THR A 66 3.04 10.27 7.12
C THR A 66 1.85 9.58 6.45
N GLY A 67 0.82 9.22 7.20
CA GLY A 67 -0.31 8.41 6.75
C GLY A 67 -0.65 7.28 7.72
N THR A 68 -1.62 6.44 7.39
CA THR A 68 -2.09 5.34 8.23
C THR A 68 -1.49 3.98 7.83
N ALA A 69 -1.84 2.92 8.55
CA ALA A 69 -1.44 1.57 8.21
C ALA A 69 -2.03 1.17 6.84
N GLY A 70 -1.19 0.65 5.95
CA GLY A 70 -1.60 0.24 4.60
C GLY A 70 -1.42 1.30 3.50
N ASP A 71 -0.96 2.52 3.83
CA ASP A 71 -0.65 3.58 2.84
C ASP A 71 0.71 3.42 2.14
N GLY A 72 1.46 2.36 2.48
CA GLY A 72 2.71 2.02 1.79
C GLY A 72 3.94 2.81 2.24
N LYS A 73 3.96 3.39 3.45
CA LYS A 73 5.16 4.07 4.01
C LYS A 73 6.39 3.16 4.00
N THR A 74 6.28 1.95 4.53
CA THR A 74 7.35 0.94 4.54
C THR A 74 7.81 0.56 3.13
N TYR A 75 6.88 0.43 2.19
CA TYR A 75 7.19 0.17 0.79
C TYR A 75 8.03 1.31 0.18
N HIS A 76 7.70 2.57 0.46
CA HIS A 76 8.51 3.72 0.00
C HIS A 76 9.92 3.65 0.55
N CYS A 77 10.08 3.37 1.85
CA CYS A 77 11.39 3.21 2.47
C CYS A 77 12.21 2.09 1.81
N ARG A 78 11.60 0.92 1.56
CA ARG A 78 12.26 -0.20 0.87
C ARG A 78 12.67 0.15 -0.56
N ARG A 79 11.80 0.84 -1.31
CA ARG A 79 12.09 1.24 -2.69
C ARG A 79 13.23 2.24 -2.74
N ILE A 80 13.23 3.26 -1.88
CA ILE A 80 14.36 4.19 -1.77
C ILE A 80 15.64 3.46 -1.36
N TRP A 81 15.59 2.55 -0.38
CA TRP A 81 16.74 1.71 -0.03
C TRP A 81 17.32 0.96 -1.24
N THR A 82 16.47 0.27 -1.99
CA THR A 82 16.87 -0.55 -3.14
C THR A 82 17.37 0.33 -4.31
N ASP A 83 16.65 1.40 -4.64
CA ASP A 83 16.95 2.29 -5.78
C ASP A 83 18.30 2.99 -5.61
N PHE A 84 18.77 3.21 -4.38
CA PHE A 84 20.05 3.84 -4.07
C PHE A 84 21.15 2.85 -3.68
N GLY A 85 20.98 1.57 -3.99
CA GLY A 85 22.04 0.55 -3.87
C GLY A 85 22.13 -0.14 -2.51
N GLY A 86 21.11 0.01 -1.67
CA GLY A 86 20.96 -0.76 -0.44
C GLY A 86 20.71 -2.24 -0.71
N ASP A 87 21.27 -3.11 0.13
CA ASP A 87 21.15 -4.56 0.01
C ASP A 87 19.73 -5.04 0.39
N PRO A 88 18.96 -5.67 -0.52
CA PRO A 88 17.64 -6.22 -0.21
C PRO A 88 17.64 -7.25 0.91
N GLU A 89 18.71 -8.02 1.09
CA GLU A 89 18.80 -9.04 2.15
C GLU A 89 18.91 -8.39 3.53
N GLN A 90 19.60 -7.25 3.65
CA GLN A 90 19.60 -6.47 4.89
C GLN A 90 18.22 -5.97 5.26
N TRP A 91 17.42 -5.57 4.27
CA TRP A 91 16.03 -5.14 4.50
C TRP A 91 15.17 -6.28 5.06
N LYS A 92 15.34 -7.50 4.53
CA LYS A 92 14.65 -8.71 4.99
C LYS A 92 14.99 -9.08 6.44
N MET A 93 16.15 -8.67 6.96
CA MET A 93 16.51 -8.88 8.37
C MET A 93 15.64 -8.07 9.35
N GLY A 94 14.84 -7.12 8.87
CA GLY A 94 13.86 -6.42 9.70
C GLY A 94 14.46 -5.42 10.70
N LYS A 95 15.59 -4.78 10.35
CA LYS A 95 16.11 -3.64 11.14
C LYS A 95 15.13 -2.47 11.12
N LYS A 96 15.15 -1.67 12.19
CA LYS A 96 14.31 -0.47 12.33
C LYS A 96 14.83 0.73 11.53
N ILE A 97 16.15 0.83 11.41
CA ILE A 97 16.87 1.94 10.79
C ILE A 97 17.89 1.38 9.80
N TYR A 98 17.95 2.00 8.62
CA TYR A 98 18.89 1.69 7.55
C TYR A 98 19.66 2.95 7.15
N SER A 99 20.91 2.80 6.72
CA SER A 99 21.70 3.93 6.26
C SER A 99 22.53 3.57 5.03
N LEU A 100 22.60 4.49 4.06
CA LEU A 100 23.45 4.38 2.87
C LEU A 100 23.97 5.76 2.48
N THR A 101 25.05 5.81 1.68
CA THR A 101 25.56 7.06 1.13
C THR A 101 24.93 7.33 -0.22
N LEU A 102 24.33 8.51 -0.39
CA LEU A 102 23.70 8.92 -1.64
C LEU A 102 24.76 9.13 -2.74
N PRO A 103 24.60 8.53 -3.93
CA PRO A 103 25.62 8.60 -4.99
C PRO A 103 25.91 10.03 -5.48
N ALA A 104 24.88 10.87 -5.61
CA ALA A 104 24.99 12.21 -6.20
C ALA A 104 25.50 13.25 -5.20
N SER A 105 24.88 13.34 -4.03
CA SER A 105 25.20 14.34 -3.01
C SER A 105 26.31 13.93 -2.05
N LYS A 106 26.67 12.64 -2.01
CA LYS A 106 27.59 12.04 -1.02
C LYS A 106 27.14 12.16 0.45
N LYS A 107 25.91 12.62 0.69
CA LYS A 107 25.30 12.66 2.02
C LYS A 107 24.92 11.27 2.51
N ASN A 108 24.91 11.07 3.82
CA ASN A 108 24.39 9.84 4.42
C ASN A 108 22.87 9.95 4.54
N LEU A 109 22.16 9.07 3.83
CA LEU A 109 20.72 8.91 3.99
C LEU A 109 20.45 7.93 5.13
N THR A 110 19.72 8.38 6.15
CA THR A 110 19.17 7.53 7.21
C THR A 110 17.68 7.32 6.98
N ILE A 111 17.27 6.06 6.85
CA ILE A 111 15.89 5.63 6.60
C ILE A 111 15.34 5.00 7.87
N VAL A 112 14.29 5.60 8.43
CA VAL A 112 13.55 5.06 9.57
C VAL A 112 12.28 4.42 9.05
N LYS A 113 12.18 3.09 9.17
CA LYS A 113 11.13 2.27 8.56
C LYS A 113 9.76 2.54 9.17
N ASP A 114 9.71 2.63 10.49
CA ASP A 114 8.51 2.95 11.26
C ASP A 114 8.94 3.57 12.60
N LEU A 115 8.57 4.83 12.82
CA LEU A 115 8.85 5.55 14.06
C LEU A 115 8.27 4.82 15.30
N SER A 116 7.21 4.03 15.13
CA SER A 116 6.54 3.32 16.22
C SER A 116 7.39 2.23 16.86
N GLU A 117 8.27 1.60 16.08
CA GLU A 117 9.09 0.48 16.52
C GLU A 117 10.30 0.93 17.36
N LEU A 118 10.60 2.22 17.35
CA LEU A 118 11.68 2.80 18.14
C LEU A 118 11.30 2.92 19.62
N THR A 119 12.25 2.58 20.49
CA THR A 119 12.21 2.87 21.93
C THR A 119 12.24 4.38 22.16
N VAL A 120 11.90 4.81 23.38
CA VAL A 120 11.91 6.25 23.74
C VAL A 120 13.30 6.86 23.53
N SER A 121 14.36 6.16 23.93
CA SER A 121 15.74 6.64 23.72
C SER A 121 16.07 6.76 22.22
N GLU A 122 15.78 5.73 21.43
CA GLU A 122 16.00 5.75 19.98
C GLU A 122 15.23 6.89 19.29
N LYS A 123 14.00 7.19 19.74
CA LYS A 123 13.21 8.32 19.23
C LYS A 123 13.84 9.65 19.59
N ASN A 124 14.28 9.84 20.82
CA ASN A 124 14.90 11.09 21.25
C ASN A 124 16.19 11.38 20.47
N ASP A 125 17.03 10.36 20.29
CA ASP A 125 18.27 10.47 19.50
C ASP A 125 17.96 10.77 18.02
N LEU A 126 16.96 10.10 17.45
CA LEU A 126 16.52 10.36 16.08
C LEU A 126 15.98 11.79 15.91
N LEU A 127 15.10 12.24 16.80
CA LEU A 127 14.45 13.54 16.72
C LEU A 127 15.45 14.68 16.88
N ALA A 128 16.43 14.52 17.78
CA ALA A 128 17.54 15.48 17.91
C ALA A 128 18.33 15.61 16.61
N ASN A 129 18.76 14.49 16.03
CA ASN A 129 19.51 14.53 14.77
C ASN A 129 18.67 15.04 13.59
N LEU A 130 17.38 14.66 13.55
CA LEU A 130 16.45 15.13 12.54
C LEU A 130 16.24 16.64 12.65
N ALA A 131 16.08 17.19 13.85
CA ALA A 131 15.92 18.63 14.09
C ALA A 131 17.11 19.43 13.53
N ILE A 132 18.33 19.00 13.82
CA ILE A 132 19.58 19.62 13.30
C ILE A 132 19.65 19.51 11.76
N ALA A 133 19.22 18.38 11.19
CA ALA A 133 19.22 18.19 9.74
C ALA A 133 18.15 19.05 9.03
N VAL A 134 16.97 19.23 9.65
CA VAL A 134 15.90 20.07 9.07
C VAL A 134 16.13 21.56 9.30
N SER A 135 16.86 21.99 10.34
CA SER A 135 17.29 23.39 10.48
C SER A 135 18.38 23.78 9.46
N GLY A 136 19.02 22.79 8.84
CA GLY A 136 20.08 22.99 7.84
C GLY A 136 21.48 23.13 8.43
N GLU A 137 21.63 22.93 9.75
CA GLU A 137 22.91 22.92 10.45
C GLU A 137 23.76 21.70 10.07
N ASN A 138 23.15 20.53 9.93
CA ASN A 138 23.83 19.34 9.42
C ASN A 138 23.62 19.18 7.92
N LYS A 139 24.69 19.48 7.16
CA LYS A 139 24.67 19.36 5.69
C LYS A 139 25.05 17.96 5.19
N ASN A 140 25.59 17.08 6.03
CA ASN A 140 26.12 15.78 5.63
C ASN A 140 25.10 14.65 5.75
N ASP A 141 24.13 14.79 6.65
CA ASP A 141 23.10 13.78 6.87
C ASP A 141 21.75 14.24 6.32
N VAL A 142 20.98 13.27 5.81
CA VAL A 142 19.61 13.48 5.34
C VAL A 142 18.74 12.30 5.75
N TYR A 143 17.47 12.56 6.03
CA TYR A 143 16.57 11.57 6.60
C TYR A 143 15.39 11.25 5.69
N LEU A 144 14.96 9.98 5.73
CA LEU A 144 13.65 9.51 5.28
C LEU A 144 12.96 8.85 6.48
N VAL A 145 11.97 9.52 7.07
CA VAL A 145 11.28 9.02 8.26
C VAL A 145 9.84 8.66 7.94
N ALA A 146 9.47 7.40 8.14
CA ALA A 146 8.08 6.94 8.06
C ALA A 146 7.43 6.91 9.45
N ALA A 147 6.26 7.54 9.59
CA ALA A 147 5.51 7.58 10.85
C ALA A 147 4.00 7.66 10.60
N ASN A 148 3.19 7.36 11.62
CA ASN A 148 1.78 7.75 11.60
C ASN A 148 1.65 9.20 12.10
N ASP A 149 0.67 9.96 11.59
CA ASP A 149 0.50 11.40 11.89
C ASP A 149 0.51 11.69 13.39
N GLY A 150 -0.37 11.03 14.16
CA GLY A 150 -0.49 11.25 15.60
C GLY A 150 0.75 10.83 16.39
N GLN A 151 1.46 9.80 15.95
CA GLN A 151 2.67 9.34 16.64
C GLN A 151 3.87 10.25 16.38
N LEU A 152 4.01 10.76 15.15
CA LEU A 152 5.02 11.74 14.82
C LEU A 152 4.85 12.97 15.73
N LEU A 153 3.64 13.51 15.77
CA LEU A 153 3.33 14.68 16.58
C LEU A 153 3.52 14.43 18.08
N ALA A 154 3.05 13.30 18.61
CA ALA A 154 3.22 12.97 20.02
C ALA A 154 4.71 12.84 20.38
N SER A 155 5.48 12.06 19.61
CA SER A 155 6.90 11.83 19.90
C SER A 155 7.72 13.13 19.79
N TRP A 156 7.45 13.96 18.78
CA TRP A 156 8.16 15.21 18.58
C TRP A 156 7.78 16.25 19.62
N ARG A 157 6.50 16.33 20.02
CA ARG A 157 6.05 17.19 21.12
C ARG A 157 6.76 16.85 22.42
N ASP A 158 6.66 15.58 22.85
CA ASP A 158 7.26 15.09 24.09
C ASP A 158 8.77 15.37 24.14
N TRP A 159 9.45 15.14 23.02
CA TRP A 159 10.86 15.48 22.89
C TRP A 159 11.07 17.00 23.01
N SER A 160 10.38 17.81 22.21
CA SER A 160 10.59 19.26 22.11
C SER A 160 10.25 20.04 23.38
N ASP A 161 9.31 19.55 24.21
CA ASP A 161 8.93 20.19 25.48
C ASP A 161 10.09 20.17 26.50
N SER A 162 11.05 19.26 26.31
CA SER A 162 12.27 19.16 27.12
C SER A 162 13.50 19.85 26.49
N GLN A 163 13.33 20.50 25.34
CA GLN A 163 14.40 21.17 24.60
C GLN A 163 14.30 22.70 24.68
N ASP A 164 15.19 23.40 23.97
CA ASP A 164 15.16 24.85 23.82
C ASP A 164 14.00 25.37 22.93
N GLN A 165 13.84 26.69 22.91
CA GLN A 165 12.78 27.36 22.12
C GLN A 165 12.91 27.12 20.62
N GLU A 166 14.12 26.89 20.10
CA GLU A 166 14.35 26.66 18.68
C GLU A 166 13.81 25.29 18.24
N ASN A 167 14.10 24.24 19.01
CA ASN A 167 13.58 22.90 18.74
C ASN A 167 12.05 22.84 18.87
N HIS A 168 11.48 23.57 19.84
CA HIS A 168 10.03 23.71 19.94
C HIS A 168 9.42 24.46 18.74
N ARG A 169 10.11 25.47 18.20
CA ARG A 169 9.69 26.16 16.97
C ARG A 169 9.70 25.23 15.76
N ILE A 170 10.71 24.38 15.60
CA ILE A 170 10.77 23.38 14.52
C ILE A 170 9.56 22.44 14.62
N PHE A 171 9.27 21.93 15.82
CA PHE A 171 8.08 21.11 16.06
C PHE A 171 6.79 21.82 15.63
N LYS A 172 6.62 23.09 16.00
CA LYS A 172 5.43 23.87 15.62
C LYS A 172 5.26 24.04 14.11
N ILE A 173 6.35 24.28 13.39
CA ILE A 173 6.30 24.34 11.93
C ILE A 173 5.85 22.99 11.35
N VAL A 174 6.37 21.87 11.85
CA VAL A 174 5.96 20.53 11.39
C VAL A 174 4.50 20.24 11.74
N GLU A 175 4.03 20.66 12.91
CA GLU A 175 2.63 20.57 13.33
C GLU A 175 1.71 21.34 12.38
N ASP A 176 2.03 22.60 12.10
CA ASP A 176 1.26 23.44 11.17
C ASP A 176 1.30 22.87 9.75
N MET A 177 2.44 22.33 9.29
CA MET A 177 2.54 21.69 7.98
C MET A 177 1.58 20.49 7.84
N LEU A 178 1.39 19.68 8.89
CA LEU A 178 0.43 18.57 8.88
C LEU A 178 -1.02 19.04 8.86
N VAL A 179 -1.33 20.06 9.67
CA VAL A 179 -2.68 20.64 9.79
C VAL A 179 -3.09 21.35 8.50
N ASP A 180 -2.22 22.20 7.96
CA ASP A 180 -2.47 23.00 6.75
C ASP A 180 -2.21 22.23 5.45
N GLU A 181 -1.78 20.97 5.53
CA GLU A 181 -1.46 20.12 4.39
C GLU A 181 -0.29 20.64 3.53
N ARG A 182 0.62 21.42 4.13
CA ARG A 182 1.79 21.97 3.43
C ARG A 182 2.86 20.89 3.26
N THR A 183 3.36 20.73 2.05
CA THR A 183 4.40 19.72 1.77
C THR A 183 5.82 20.20 2.04
N SER A 184 6.01 21.49 2.24
CA SER A 184 7.30 22.11 2.51
C SER A 184 7.09 23.45 3.22
N ASP A 185 8.10 23.87 3.97
CA ASP A 185 8.22 25.20 4.55
C ASP A 185 9.61 25.76 4.19
N ASP A 186 9.73 27.07 3.99
CA ASP A 186 11.00 27.70 3.60
C ASP A 186 11.98 27.80 4.79
N ALA A 187 11.46 27.75 6.02
CA ALA A 187 12.27 27.77 7.23
C ALA A 187 12.97 26.44 7.52
N LEU A 188 12.51 25.34 6.92
CA LEU A 188 13.04 23.99 7.18
C LEU A 188 13.54 23.34 5.89
N ASN A 189 14.67 22.64 5.95
CA ASN A 189 15.13 21.74 4.90
C ASN A 189 14.34 20.42 4.90
N LEU A 190 13.01 20.49 4.72
CA LEU A 190 12.09 19.37 4.89
C LEU A 190 11.00 19.34 3.80
N ASN A 191 10.76 18.14 3.27
CA ASN A 191 9.56 17.76 2.53
C ASN A 191 8.70 16.83 3.39
N LEU A 192 7.44 17.19 3.61
CA LEU A 192 6.45 16.40 4.35
C LEU A 192 5.40 15.86 3.38
N HIS A 193 5.19 14.55 3.37
CA HIS A 193 4.24 13.90 2.48
C HIS A 193 3.30 13.00 3.26
N ASN A 194 2.02 13.41 3.31
CA ASN A 194 0.96 12.56 3.86
C ASN A 194 0.43 11.62 2.77
N LEU A 195 0.73 10.33 2.88
CA LEU A 195 0.30 9.29 1.94
C LEU A 195 -1.17 8.90 2.09
N SER A 196 -1.83 9.28 3.19
CA SER A 196 -3.27 9.03 3.40
C SER A 196 -4.17 9.92 2.55
N ARG A 197 -3.63 10.96 1.92
CA ARG A 197 -4.45 11.95 1.20
C ARG A 197 -4.47 11.74 -0.32
N LEU A 198 -4.19 10.53 -0.77
CA LEU A 198 -4.16 10.17 -2.18
C LEU A 198 -5.56 9.83 -2.72
N ASP A 199 -5.78 10.00 -4.03
CA ASP A 199 -7.10 9.76 -4.62
C ASP A 199 -7.42 8.26 -4.67
N ALA A 200 -8.17 7.80 -3.66
CA ALA A 200 -8.63 6.42 -3.56
C ALA A 200 -9.41 5.96 -4.80
N SER A 201 -10.07 6.88 -5.53
CA SER A 201 -10.77 6.56 -6.76
C SER A 201 -9.78 6.17 -7.86
N GLU A 202 -8.77 7.00 -8.11
CA GLU A 202 -7.73 6.75 -9.13
C GLU A 202 -6.95 5.47 -8.81
N HIS A 203 -6.49 5.33 -7.57
CA HIS A 203 -5.78 4.13 -7.13
C HIS A 203 -6.62 2.86 -7.24
N PHE A 204 -7.92 2.94 -6.93
CA PHE A 204 -8.81 1.80 -7.12
C PHE A 204 -8.92 1.41 -8.59
N GLN A 205 -9.01 2.39 -9.49
CA GLN A 205 -9.01 2.11 -10.93
C GLN A 205 -7.71 1.44 -11.38
N GLU A 206 -6.55 1.94 -10.97
CA GLU A 206 -5.25 1.35 -11.31
C GLU A 206 -5.08 -0.06 -10.77
N LEU A 207 -5.49 -0.29 -9.53
CA LEU A 207 -5.47 -1.61 -8.90
C LEU A 207 -6.35 -2.60 -9.65
N VAL A 208 -7.60 -2.21 -9.90
CA VAL A 208 -8.56 -3.07 -10.59
C VAL A 208 -8.02 -3.45 -11.96
N GLU A 209 -7.41 -2.50 -12.69
CA GLU A 209 -6.79 -2.78 -13.99
C GLU A 209 -5.74 -3.89 -13.88
N GLN A 210 -4.82 -3.79 -12.93
CA GLN A 210 -3.78 -4.79 -12.74
C GLN A 210 -4.34 -6.14 -12.32
N LEU A 211 -5.40 -6.15 -11.50
CA LEU A 211 -6.07 -7.39 -11.09
C LEU A 211 -6.75 -8.07 -12.27
N VAL A 212 -7.51 -7.32 -13.08
CA VAL A 212 -8.32 -7.90 -14.16
C VAL A 212 -7.49 -8.17 -15.41
N GLU A 213 -6.48 -7.38 -15.75
CA GLU A 213 -5.62 -7.58 -16.93
C GLU A 213 -4.35 -8.37 -16.65
N HIS A 214 -4.18 -8.91 -15.44
CA HIS A 214 -2.98 -9.65 -15.07
C HIS A 214 -2.60 -10.76 -16.09
N PRO A 215 -1.36 -10.81 -16.63
CA PRO A 215 -0.96 -11.80 -17.64
C PRO A 215 -1.19 -13.25 -17.24
N GLN A 216 -1.01 -13.59 -15.96
CA GLN A 216 -1.25 -14.93 -15.42
C GLN A 216 -2.73 -15.39 -15.45
N TRP A 217 -3.68 -14.59 -15.91
CA TRP A 217 -5.01 -15.09 -16.32
C TRP A 217 -4.92 -16.09 -17.47
N SER A 218 -3.84 -16.08 -18.26
CA SER A 218 -3.54 -17.09 -19.30
C SER A 218 -3.43 -18.51 -18.72
N GLN A 219 -3.07 -18.65 -17.44
CA GLN A 219 -3.11 -19.93 -16.75
C GLN A 219 -4.52 -20.52 -16.68
N CYS A 220 -5.59 -19.80 -17.03
CA CYS A 220 -6.94 -20.36 -17.09
C CYS A 220 -7.36 -20.86 -18.49
N GLU A 221 -6.53 -20.74 -19.53
CA GLU A 221 -6.90 -21.07 -20.92
C GLU A 221 -7.22 -22.57 -21.13
N GLY A 222 -6.70 -23.46 -20.27
CA GLY A 222 -7.00 -24.90 -20.30
C GLY A 222 -8.04 -25.37 -19.27
N CYS A 223 -8.82 -24.46 -18.67
CA CYS A 223 -9.77 -24.81 -17.63
C CYS A 223 -11.06 -25.40 -18.21
N ASP A 224 -11.51 -26.56 -17.70
CA ASP A 224 -12.78 -27.21 -18.11
C ASP A 224 -14.03 -26.32 -18.01
N MET A 225 -13.95 -25.21 -17.27
CA MET A 225 -15.05 -24.26 -17.10
C MET A 225 -15.04 -23.12 -18.13
N LEU A 226 -14.04 -23.10 -19.02
CA LEU A 226 -13.90 -22.18 -20.15
C LEU A 226 -14.20 -22.96 -21.43
N ASN A 227 -15.18 -22.48 -22.19
CA ASN A 227 -15.58 -23.07 -23.46
C ASN A 227 -14.72 -22.51 -24.61
N GLU A 228 -14.69 -23.24 -25.73
CA GLU A 228 -13.93 -22.85 -26.94
C GLU A 228 -14.38 -21.50 -27.54
N ASP A 229 -15.64 -21.14 -27.35
CA ASP A 229 -16.22 -19.86 -27.79
C ASP A 229 -15.88 -18.68 -26.85
N GLY A 230 -15.08 -18.92 -25.81
CA GLY A 230 -14.69 -17.92 -24.81
C GLY A 230 -15.71 -17.71 -23.70
N SER A 231 -16.89 -18.35 -23.75
CA SER A 231 -17.86 -18.33 -22.65
C SER A 231 -17.35 -19.15 -21.47
N THR A 232 -17.75 -18.80 -20.25
CA THR A 232 -17.24 -19.43 -19.03
C THR A 232 -18.33 -19.60 -18.00
N ILE A 233 -18.36 -20.76 -17.33
CA ILE A 233 -19.18 -21.00 -16.15
C ILE A 233 -18.41 -20.77 -14.84
N CYS A 234 -17.10 -20.50 -14.92
CA CYS A 234 -16.26 -20.23 -13.75
C CYS A 234 -16.68 -18.91 -13.08
N PRO A 235 -17.13 -18.91 -11.81
CA PRO A 235 -17.56 -17.70 -11.11
C PRO A 235 -16.46 -16.64 -11.02
N ILE A 236 -15.21 -17.06 -10.81
CA ILE A 236 -14.05 -16.14 -10.73
C ILE A 236 -13.88 -15.37 -12.05
N ARG A 237 -13.96 -16.06 -13.20
CA ARG A 237 -13.83 -15.40 -14.51
C ARG A 237 -15.04 -14.53 -14.82
N ILE A 238 -16.25 -14.97 -14.48
CA ILE A 238 -17.45 -14.15 -14.63
C ILE A 238 -17.29 -12.85 -13.83
N ASN A 239 -16.82 -12.93 -12.58
CA ASN A 239 -16.59 -11.76 -11.73
C ASN A 239 -15.49 -10.84 -12.30
N ARG A 240 -14.41 -11.42 -12.84
CA ARG A 240 -13.36 -10.69 -13.57
C ARG A 240 -13.97 -9.88 -14.71
N GLU A 241 -14.74 -10.48 -15.61
CA GLU A 241 -15.33 -9.76 -16.75
C GLU A 241 -16.33 -8.68 -16.32
N ARG A 242 -17.04 -8.87 -15.20
CA ARG A 242 -17.94 -7.83 -14.66
C ARG A 242 -17.19 -6.63 -14.10
N LEU A 243 -16.03 -6.87 -13.51
CA LEU A 243 -15.17 -5.83 -12.92
C LEU A 243 -14.27 -5.15 -13.98
N ARG A 244 -13.85 -5.90 -15.00
CA ARG A 244 -13.08 -5.43 -16.15
C ARG A 244 -13.84 -4.37 -16.94
N ASN A 245 -13.11 -3.43 -17.56
CA ASN A 245 -13.71 -2.52 -18.54
C ASN A 245 -13.88 -3.27 -19.87
N GLY A 246 -15.12 -3.32 -20.38
CA GLY A 246 -15.35 -3.76 -21.75
C GLY A 246 -15.01 -2.64 -22.75
N GLY A 247 -15.37 -2.82 -24.02
CA GLY A 247 -15.27 -1.76 -25.04
C GLY A 247 -15.98 -0.45 -24.68
N ASP A 248 -16.93 -0.50 -23.75
CA ASP A 248 -17.45 0.63 -22.98
C ASP A 248 -17.07 0.49 -21.50
N GLU A 249 -16.81 1.63 -20.84
CA GLU A 249 -16.49 1.73 -19.40
C GLU A 249 -17.47 0.88 -18.56
N SER A 250 -16.97 -0.06 -17.74
CA SER A 250 -17.87 -0.92 -16.96
C SER A 250 -18.65 -0.05 -15.97
N VAL A 251 -19.98 0.01 -16.14
CA VAL A 251 -20.86 0.79 -15.26
C VAL A 251 -20.62 0.43 -13.80
N PHE A 252 -20.34 -0.85 -13.51
CA PHE A 252 -20.01 -1.29 -12.17
C PHE A 252 -18.74 -0.63 -11.64
N ARG A 253 -17.63 -0.75 -12.38
CA ARG A 253 -16.32 -0.16 -12.01
C ARG A 253 -16.37 1.37 -11.91
N LYS A 254 -17.08 2.03 -12.82
CA LYS A 254 -17.34 3.48 -12.77
C LYS A 254 -18.07 3.88 -11.50
N ARG A 255 -19.18 3.20 -11.17
CA ARG A 255 -19.97 3.51 -9.97
C ARG A 255 -19.18 3.28 -8.68
N LEU A 256 -18.31 2.27 -8.63
CA LEU A 256 -17.39 2.10 -7.51
C LEU A 256 -16.42 3.29 -7.39
N GLY A 257 -15.86 3.76 -8.51
CA GLY A 257 -15.05 4.98 -8.53
C GLY A 257 -15.77 6.21 -7.98
N GLU A 258 -17.05 6.40 -8.34
CA GLU A 258 -17.87 7.50 -7.82
C GLU A 258 -18.18 7.36 -6.32
N LEU A 259 -18.40 6.13 -5.82
CA LEU A 259 -18.55 5.88 -4.38
C LEU A 259 -17.27 6.24 -3.62
N MET A 260 -16.09 5.95 -4.17
CA MET A 260 -14.81 6.35 -3.56
C MET A 260 -14.65 7.88 -3.52
N LYS A 261 -15.06 8.58 -4.59
CA LYS A 261 -15.07 10.06 -4.61
C LYS A 261 -15.99 10.63 -3.53
N LEU A 262 -17.18 10.05 -3.35
CA LEU A 262 -18.12 10.43 -2.30
C LEU A 262 -17.57 10.14 -0.90
N ALA A 263 -16.91 9.00 -0.69
CA ALA A 263 -16.25 8.67 0.57
C ALA A 263 -15.18 9.72 0.93
N ARG A 264 -14.34 10.07 -0.05
CA ARG A 264 -13.32 11.11 0.11
C ARG A 264 -13.91 12.48 0.43
N ALA A 265 -14.99 12.88 -0.25
CA ALA A 265 -15.68 14.15 0.03
C ALA A 265 -16.19 14.23 1.48
N ASN A 266 -16.49 13.09 2.10
CA ASN A 266 -16.84 12.97 3.51
C ASN A 266 -15.62 12.79 4.43
N ARG A 267 -14.41 13.10 3.96
CA ARG A 267 -13.14 12.95 4.70
C ARG A 267 -12.87 11.52 5.16
N MET A 268 -13.47 10.52 4.52
CA MET A 268 -13.11 9.13 4.77
C MET A 268 -11.85 8.80 3.96
N HIS A 269 -10.80 8.40 4.67
CA HIS A 269 -9.61 7.82 4.06
C HIS A 269 -9.81 6.32 3.89
N ILE A 270 -9.48 5.81 2.70
CA ILE A 270 -9.48 4.38 2.39
C ILE A 270 -8.05 4.01 2.01
N PRO A 271 -7.31 3.31 2.89
CA PRO A 271 -5.96 2.87 2.59
C PRO A 271 -5.88 2.01 1.33
N ILE A 272 -4.73 2.05 0.65
CA ILE A 272 -4.44 1.21 -0.53
C ILE A 272 -4.72 -0.28 -0.25
N ARG A 273 -4.40 -0.73 0.96
CA ARG A 273 -4.71 -2.06 1.46
C ARG A 273 -6.19 -2.41 1.32
N ASP A 274 -7.07 -1.51 1.73
CA ASP A 274 -8.51 -1.76 1.76
C ASP A 274 -9.09 -1.74 0.34
N LEU A 275 -8.49 -0.96 -0.56
CA LEU A 275 -8.81 -0.98 -1.99
C LEU A 275 -8.47 -2.35 -2.63
N LEU A 276 -7.29 -2.90 -2.33
CA LEU A 276 -6.88 -4.24 -2.76
C LEU A 276 -7.81 -5.32 -2.19
N LEU A 277 -8.10 -5.25 -0.88
CA LEU A 277 -9.00 -6.18 -0.21
C LEU A 277 -10.39 -6.15 -0.84
N LEU A 278 -10.91 -4.97 -1.15
CA LEU A 278 -12.19 -4.81 -1.81
C LEU A 278 -12.18 -5.44 -3.22
N GLY A 279 -11.14 -5.17 -4.02
CA GLY A 279 -10.98 -5.76 -5.35
C GLY A 279 -10.94 -7.29 -5.31
N VAL A 280 -10.18 -7.85 -4.36
CA VAL A 280 -10.11 -9.30 -4.13
C VAL A 280 -11.45 -9.87 -3.66
N ASN A 281 -12.16 -9.18 -2.77
CA ASN A 281 -13.46 -9.62 -2.28
C ASN A 281 -14.53 -9.59 -3.39
N ILE A 282 -14.49 -8.60 -4.27
CA ILE A 282 -15.36 -8.55 -5.47
C ILE A 282 -15.09 -9.76 -6.36
N LEU A 283 -13.83 -10.07 -6.64
CA LEU A 283 -13.43 -11.15 -7.54
C LEU A 283 -13.72 -12.53 -6.94
N LEU A 284 -13.34 -12.74 -5.68
CA LEU A 284 -13.26 -14.06 -5.06
C LEU A 284 -14.29 -14.30 -3.97
N GLY A 285 -15.09 -13.32 -3.56
CA GLY A 285 -16.03 -13.51 -2.44
C GLY A 285 -16.99 -14.69 -2.65
N ASP A 286 -17.12 -15.52 -1.62
CA ASP A 286 -18.01 -16.69 -1.57
C ASP A 286 -18.83 -16.66 -0.29
N ARG A 287 -20.17 -16.61 -0.43
CA ARG A 287 -21.10 -16.62 0.71
C ARG A 287 -21.24 -17.98 1.37
N GLN A 288 -20.67 -19.04 0.78
CA GLN A 288 -20.89 -20.41 1.24
C GLN A 288 -19.60 -21.07 1.73
N GLY A 289 -19.71 -21.70 2.91
CA GLY A 289 -18.64 -22.50 3.51
C GLY A 289 -17.87 -21.74 4.59
N LYS A 290 -16.81 -22.37 5.11
CA LYS A 290 -15.93 -21.77 6.13
C LYS A 290 -14.91 -20.78 5.56
N GLN A 291 -14.68 -20.81 4.25
CA GLN A 291 -13.77 -19.90 3.56
C GLN A 291 -14.58 -18.86 2.79
N ILE A 292 -14.33 -17.58 3.06
CA ILE A 292 -15.05 -16.46 2.45
C ILE A 292 -14.55 -16.08 1.05
N LEU A 293 -13.46 -16.71 0.58
CA LEU A 293 -12.86 -16.49 -0.73
C LEU A 293 -12.76 -17.80 -1.52
N LEU A 294 -13.14 -17.72 -2.79
CA LEU A 294 -13.05 -18.78 -3.78
C LEU A 294 -11.59 -19.22 -3.98
N THR A 295 -11.45 -20.53 -4.15
CA THR A 295 -10.31 -21.19 -4.79
C THR A 295 -10.76 -21.67 -6.17
N CYS A 296 -9.84 -22.06 -7.05
CA CYS A 296 -10.23 -22.68 -8.32
C CYS A 296 -11.11 -23.94 -8.10
N ARG A 297 -10.85 -24.70 -7.03
CA ARG A 297 -11.65 -25.86 -6.64
C ARG A 297 -13.06 -25.49 -6.19
N THR A 298 -13.21 -24.52 -5.29
CA THR A 298 -14.55 -24.11 -4.84
C THR A 298 -15.33 -23.40 -5.94
N ALA A 299 -14.66 -22.67 -6.83
CA ALA A 299 -15.26 -22.11 -8.04
C ALA A 299 -15.87 -23.20 -8.94
N LYS A 300 -15.15 -24.31 -9.17
CA LYS A 300 -15.68 -25.46 -9.91
C LYS A 300 -16.92 -26.05 -9.24
N ASN A 301 -16.88 -26.25 -7.92
CA ASN A 301 -18.03 -26.77 -7.17
C ASN A 301 -19.27 -25.84 -7.27
N ARG A 302 -19.08 -24.51 -7.26
CA ARG A 302 -20.17 -23.54 -7.41
C ARG A 302 -20.76 -23.57 -8.82
N ALA A 303 -19.91 -23.71 -9.84
CA ALA A 303 -20.32 -23.80 -11.23
C ALA A 303 -21.16 -25.07 -11.49
N GLU A 304 -20.70 -26.22 -11.03
CA GLU A 304 -21.40 -27.51 -11.18
C GLU A 304 -22.78 -27.50 -10.51
N LYS A 305 -22.90 -26.85 -9.34
CA LYS A 305 -24.16 -26.70 -8.60
C LYS A 305 -25.05 -25.58 -9.10
N ARG A 306 -24.60 -24.78 -10.08
CA ARG A 306 -25.28 -23.58 -10.58
C ARG A 306 -25.57 -22.54 -9.47
N ASP A 307 -24.64 -22.41 -8.53
CA ASP A 307 -24.76 -21.59 -7.31
C ASP A 307 -24.11 -20.19 -7.46
N TYR A 308 -24.05 -19.62 -8.67
CA TYR A 308 -23.39 -18.33 -8.93
C TYR A 308 -23.92 -17.17 -8.06
N ARG A 309 -25.19 -17.24 -7.63
CA ARG A 309 -25.78 -16.25 -6.69
C ARG A 309 -24.99 -16.08 -5.39
N LEU A 310 -24.20 -17.09 -4.99
CA LEU A 310 -23.38 -17.09 -3.79
C LEU A 310 -22.02 -16.41 -3.99
N THR A 311 -21.66 -16.06 -5.23
CA THR A 311 -20.36 -15.49 -5.58
C THR A 311 -20.51 -14.16 -6.35
N ASN A 312 -21.69 -13.55 -6.29
CA ASN A 312 -22.04 -12.40 -7.11
C ASN A 312 -21.23 -11.14 -6.70
N PRO A 313 -20.51 -10.49 -7.63
CA PRO A 313 -19.62 -9.36 -7.32
C PRO A 313 -20.37 -8.13 -6.82
N TYR A 314 -21.62 -7.91 -7.27
CA TYR A 314 -22.47 -6.81 -6.83
C TYR A 314 -22.90 -6.95 -5.36
N ALA A 315 -22.98 -8.17 -4.83
CA ALA A 315 -23.28 -8.42 -3.41
C ALA A 315 -22.00 -8.41 -2.56
N ASN A 316 -20.92 -8.98 -3.10
CA ASN A 316 -19.63 -9.06 -2.42
C ASN A 316 -19.02 -7.68 -2.19
N VAL A 317 -19.24 -6.71 -3.08
CA VAL A 317 -18.73 -5.34 -2.87
C VAL A 317 -19.29 -4.67 -1.60
N PHE A 318 -20.49 -5.08 -1.17
CA PHE A 318 -21.13 -4.64 0.08
C PHE A 318 -20.96 -5.64 1.22
N GLY A 319 -20.04 -6.60 1.09
CA GLY A 319 -19.71 -7.55 2.15
C GLY A 319 -20.78 -8.62 2.41
N SER A 320 -21.70 -8.89 1.47
CA SER A 320 -22.76 -9.91 1.66
C SER A 320 -22.22 -11.35 1.85
N ASN A 321 -20.93 -11.57 1.57
CA ASN A 321 -20.19 -12.82 1.81
C ASN A 321 -19.50 -12.89 3.17
N LEU A 322 -19.50 -11.80 3.93
CA LEU A 322 -18.95 -11.77 5.27
C LEU A 322 -20.01 -12.23 6.27
N PRO A 323 -19.63 -12.97 7.32
CA PRO A 323 -20.55 -13.33 8.38
C PRO A 323 -21.03 -12.06 9.11
N GLU A 324 -22.30 -12.06 9.54
CA GLU A 324 -22.81 -11.04 10.48
C GLU A 324 -21.97 -11.11 11.77
N ARG A 325 -21.51 -9.94 12.23
CA ARG A 325 -20.70 -9.80 13.45
C ARG A 325 -21.56 -9.59 14.67
#